data_AF-A0A436W494-F1
#
_entry.id   AF-A0A436W494-F1
#
_cell.length_a   1.000
_cell.length_b   1.000
_cell.length_c   1.000
_cell.angle_alpha   90.00
_cell.angle_beta   90.00
_cell.angle_gamma   90.00
#
_symmetry.space_group_name_H-M   'P 1'
#
loop_
_entity.id
_entity.type
_entity.pdbx_description
1 polymer ?
#
loop_
_entity_poly.entity_id
_entity_poly.type
_entity_poly.pdbx_seq_one_letter_code
_entity_poly.pdbx_strand_id
1 'polypeptide(L)'
;MKTSILGLFTAGLLACAVPVGAAHAAGVADAPAPFDKGGVKVALVTFISAGDFFQAYQAGAAKQAKALDIDLQIFSGRQDAAAQRDQIEQAINLGVQAI
;
A
#
# COMPACT_ATOMS: atom_id res chain seq x y z
N MET A 1 47.42 -41.34 -0.39
CA MET A 1 46.88 -41.31 0.99
C MET A 1 45.79 -40.25 1.06
N LYS A 2 44.65 -40.61 1.65
CA LYS A 2 43.44 -39.80 1.94
C LYS A 2 42.38 -39.72 0.83
N THR A 3 41.58 -40.77 0.85
CA THR A 3 40.17 -40.94 0.45
C THR A 3 39.26 -39.73 0.70
N SER A 4 38.35 -39.41 -0.24
CA SER A 4 36.90 -39.66 -0.06
C SER A 4 36.10 -39.32 -1.32
N ILE A 5 35.37 -40.33 -1.80
CA ILE A 5 34.25 -40.27 -2.75
C ILE A 5 32.98 -39.81 -1.98
N LEU A 6 31.89 -39.49 -2.70
CA LEU A 6 30.53 -39.03 -2.31
C LEU A 6 30.43 -37.49 -2.14
N GLY A 7 29.54 -36.77 -2.82
CA GLY A 7 28.21 -37.17 -3.28
C GLY A 7 27.75 -36.43 -4.53
N LEU A 8 27.25 -37.25 -5.45
CA LEU A 8 26.47 -36.94 -6.63
C LEU A 8 25.15 -36.29 -6.21
N PHE A 9 24.92 -35.02 -6.54
CA PHE A 9 23.57 -34.44 -6.68
C PHE A 9 23.57 -33.36 -7.76
N THR A 10 23.86 -33.79 -8.98
CA THR A 10 23.25 -33.22 -10.18
C THR A 10 21.79 -33.66 -10.21
N ALA A 11 20.84 -32.75 -9.95
CA ALA A 11 19.53 -32.70 -10.61
C ALA A 11 18.62 -31.65 -9.95
N GLY A 12 18.10 -30.74 -10.77
CA GLY A 12 16.80 -30.14 -10.52
C GLY A 12 16.80 -28.77 -9.87
N LEU A 13 17.10 -27.74 -10.67
CA LEU A 13 16.11 -26.69 -10.92
C LEU A 13 16.55 -25.84 -12.13
N LEU A 14 16.14 -26.24 -13.33
CA LEU A 14 15.79 -25.24 -14.34
C LEU A 14 14.54 -24.53 -13.80
N ALA A 15 14.72 -23.58 -12.88
CA ALA A 15 13.66 -22.65 -12.53
C ALA A 15 13.58 -21.67 -13.70
N CYS A 16 12.54 -21.84 -14.52
CA CYS A 16 12.14 -20.87 -15.53
C CYS A 16 12.26 -19.46 -14.96
N ALA A 17 13.19 -18.68 -15.49
CA ALA A 17 13.16 -17.23 -15.35
C ALA A 17 11.93 -16.76 -16.14
N VAL A 18 10.76 -16.82 -15.50
CA VAL A 18 9.59 -16.10 -15.99
C VAL A 18 9.95 -14.64 -15.79
N PRO A 19 10.13 -13.84 -16.86
CA PRO A 19 10.17 -12.41 -16.68
C PRO A 19 8.81 -12.05 -16.09
N VAL A 20 8.77 -11.71 -14.80
CA VAL A 20 7.67 -10.98 -14.21
C VAL A 20 7.78 -9.58 -14.80
N GLY A 21 7.43 -9.46 -16.10
CA GLY A 21 7.23 -8.19 -16.74
C GLY A 21 6.13 -7.53 -15.95
N ALA A 22 6.46 -6.40 -15.31
CA ALA A 22 5.46 -5.54 -14.70
C ALA A 22 4.34 -5.35 -15.73
N ALA A 23 3.16 -5.88 -15.42
CA ALA A 23 1.99 -5.73 -16.26
C ALA A 23 1.58 -4.25 -16.18
N HIS A 24 2.19 -3.44 -17.04
CA HIS A 24 1.77 -2.07 -17.24
C HIS A 24 0.49 -2.14 -18.07
N ALA A 25 -0.66 -1.91 -17.43
CA ALA A 25 -1.87 -1.66 -18.18
C ALA A 25 -1.60 -0.47 -19.11
N ALA A 26 -1.81 -0.65 -20.41
CA ALA A 26 -1.75 0.47 -21.33
C ALA A 26 -2.78 1.51 -20.86
N GLY A 27 -2.32 2.74 -20.60
CA GLY A 27 -3.20 3.84 -20.22
C GLY A 27 -4.28 4.06 -21.28
N VAL A 28 -5.41 4.61 -20.88
CA VAL A 28 -6.46 5.01 -21.83
C VAL A 28 -5.91 6.16 -22.69
N ALA A 29 -6.08 6.07 -24.02
CA ALA A 29 -5.63 7.11 -24.93
C ALA A 29 -6.24 8.46 -24.52
N ASP A 30 -5.40 9.50 -24.48
CA ASP A 30 -5.76 10.87 -24.07
C ASP A 30 -6.23 11.02 -22.62
N ALA A 31 -6.15 9.98 -21.78
CA ALA A 31 -6.41 10.14 -20.36
C ALA A 31 -5.25 10.89 -19.67
N PRO A 32 -5.55 11.88 -18.81
CA PRO A 32 -4.54 12.47 -17.94
C PRO A 32 -3.92 11.37 -17.07
N ALA A 33 -2.63 11.46 -16.74
CA ALA A 33 -2.06 10.44 -15.89
C ALA A 33 -2.64 10.55 -14.46
N PRO A 34 -2.75 9.41 -13.75
CA PRO A 34 -3.35 9.39 -12.43
C PRO A 34 -2.58 10.30 -11.47
N PHE A 35 -3.30 11.12 -10.70
CA PHE A 35 -2.73 12.02 -9.68
C PHE A 35 -1.80 13.13 -10.22
N ASP A 36 -1.78 13.40 -11.53
CA ASP A 36 -0.94 14.45 -12.14
C ASP A 36 -1.26 15.89 -11.69
N LYS A 37 -2.44 16.11 -11.11
CA LYS A 37 -2.92 17.44 -10.72
C LYS A 37 -2.83 17.72 -9.23
N GLY A 38 -2.41 16.73 -8.42
CA GLY A 38 -2.39 16.84 -6.96
C GLY A 38 -3.74 17.24 -6.36
N GLY A 39 -3.71 17.76 -5.14
CA GLY A 39 -4.84 18.44 -4.50
C GLY A 39 -6.04 17.55 -4.14
N VAL A 40 -5.90 16.23 -4.25
CA VAL A 40 -6.93 15.29 -3.79
C VAL A 40 -6.86 15.21 -2.28
N LYS A 41 -8.00 15.35 -1.61
CA LYS A 41 -8.13 15.18 -0.17
C LYS A 41 -8.69 13.80 0.15
N VAL A 42 -7.99 13.04 0.97
CA VAL A 42 -8.34 11.65 1.33
C VAL A 42 -8.32 11.51 2.84
N ALA A 43 -9.27 10.78 3.41
CA ALA A 43 -9.20 10.36 4.80
C ALA A 43 -8.70 8.91 4.89
N LEU A 44 -7.93 8.61 5.93
CA LEU A 44 -7.64 7.26 6.37
C LEU A 44 -8.28 7.06 7.75
N VAL A 45 -9.37 6.29 7.79
CA VAL A 45 -10.09 5.99 9.03
C VAL A 45 -9.81 4.55 9.45
N THR A 46 -9.15 4.37 10.59
CA THR A 46 -8.77 3.05 11.10
C THR A 46 -9.64 2.65 12.30
N PHE A 47 -9.93 1.36 12.47
CA PHE A 47 -10.61 0.86 13.69
C PHE A 47 -9.62 0.65 14.85
N ILE A 48 -8.41 0.21 14.51
CA ILE A 48 -7.26 0.01 15.40
C ILE A 48 -6.08 0.80 14.82
N SER A 49 -5.31 1.49 15.68
CA SER A 49 -4.09 2.21 15.26
C SER A 49 -2.85 1.87 16.08
N ALA A 50 -2.97 0.97 17.06
CA ALA A 50 -1.86 0.61 17.93
C ALA A 50 -1.13 -0.64 17.43
N GLY A 51 0.18 -0.69 17.65
CA GLY A 51 1.06 -1.80 17.24
C GLY A 51 1.84 -1.50 15.96
N ASP A 52 2.96 -2.18 15.80
CA ASP A 52 3.98 -1.88 14.77
C ASP A 52 3.43 -1.93 13.34
N PHE A 53 2.53 -2.87 13.07
CA PHE A 53 1.87 -2.97 11.76
C PHE A 53 1.11 -1.69 11.40
N PHE A 54 0.25 -1.20 12.29
CA PHE A 54 -0.61 -0.04 12.01
C PHE A 54 0.20 1.26 11.95
N GLN A 55 1.30 1.34 12.70
CA GLN A 55 2.24 2.45 12.62
C GLN A 55 2.99 2.45 11.27
N ALA A 56 3.49 1.29 10.84
CA ALA A 56 4.14 1.15 9.54
C ALA A 56 3.18 1.42 8.37
N TYR A 57 1.93 0.95 8.48
CA TYR A 57 0.87 1.19 7.49
C TYR A 57 0.54 2.67 7.35
N GLN A 58 0.30 3.38 8.46
CA GLN A 58 0.04 4.82 8.45
C GLN A 58 1.24 5.61 7.91
N ALA A 59 2.46 5.24 8.30
CA ALA A 59 3.68 5.85 7.77
C ALA A 59 3.84 5.63 6.26
N GLY A 60 3.49 4.44 5.76
CA GLY A 60 3.48 4.12 4.33
C GLY A 60 2.44 4.94 3.56
N ALA A 61 1.21 5.02 4.08
CA ALA A 61 0.14 5.83 3.49
C ALA A 61 0.53 7.32 3.43
N ALA A 62 1.09 7.87 4.52
CA ALA A 62 1.54 9.26 4.56
C ALA A 62 2.68 9.54 3.56
N LYS A 63 3.63 8.61 3.40
CA LYS A 63 4.70 8.73 2.40
C LYS A 63 4.14 8.78 0.97
N GLN A 64 3.18 7.92 0.66
CA GLN A 64 2.57 7.86 -0.67
C GLN A 64 1.69 9.07 -0.96
N ALA A 65 0.91 9.52 0.02
CA ALA A 65 0.13 10.74 -0.10
C ALA A 65 1.03 11.94 -0.40
N LYS A 66 2.14 12.08 0.31
CA LYS A 66 3.14 13.13 0.04
C LYS A 66 3.75 13.03 -1.37
N ALA A 67 4.06 11.82 -1.83
CA ALA A 67 4.64 11.61 -3.15
C ALA A 67 3.67 11.96 -4.29
N LEU A 68 2.37 11.88 -4.03
CA LEU A 68 1.28 12.13 -5.00
C LEU A 68 0.58 13.48 -4.79
N ASP A 69 1.10 14.33 -3.88
CA ASP A 69 0.48 15.61 -3.49
C ASP A 69 -1.00 15.48 -3.05
N ILE A 70 -1.27 14.46 -2.24
CA ILE A 70 -2.58 14.18 -1.63
C ILE A 70 -2.62 14.78 -0.21
N ASP A 71 -3.68 15.52 0.12
CA ASP A 71 -4.00 15.95 1.49
C ASP A 71 -4.61 14.78 2.26
N LEU A 72 -3.77 14.07 3.03
CA LEU A 72 -4.17 12.92 3.82
C LEU A 72 -4.56 13.31 5.25
N GLN A 73 -5.82 13.04 5.61
CA GLN A 73 -6.35 13.18 6.97
C GLN A 73 -6.41 11.82 7.67
N ILE A 74 -5.69 11.64 8.78
CA ILE A 74 -5.66 10.37 9.50
C ILE A 74 -6.54 10.44 10.74
N PHE A 75 -7.52 9.54 10.81
CA PHE A 75 -8.35 9.34 11.99
C PHE A 75 -7.91 8.05 12.69
N SER A 76 -7.28 8.22 13.85
CA SER A 76 -6.83 7.09 14.66
C SER A 76 -8.02 6.34 15.28
N GLY A 77 -7.98 5.03 15.16
CA GLY A 77 -8.94 4.09 15.69
C GLY A 77 -8.91 4.00 17.21
N ARG A 78 -10.11 3.82 17.76
CA ARG A 78 -10.38 3.74 19.20
C ARG A 78 -11.00 2.40 19.61
N GLN A 79 -11.04 1.44 18.68
CA GLN A 79 -11.74 0.15 18.85
C GLN A 79 -13.22 0.31 19.21
N ASP A 80 -13.83 1.41 18.77
CA ASP A 80 -15.23 1.75 18.99
C ASP A 80 -15.86 2.06 17.63
N ALA A 81 -16.87 1.28 17.26
CA ALA A 81 -17.55 1.40 15.97
C ALA A 81 -18.40 2.67 15.87
N ALA A 82 -18.96 3.16 16.98
CA ALA A 82 -19.70 4.41 17.00
C ALA A 82 -18.74 5.59 16.78
N ALA A 83 -17.60 5.58 17.48
CA ALA A 83 -16.55 6.57 17.26
C ALA A 83 -16.01 6.53 15.81
N GLN A 84 -15.85 5.35 15.23
CA GLN A 84 -15.40 5.20 13.85
C GLN A 84 -16.42 5.76 12.86
N ARG A 85 -17.72 5.50 13.05
CA ARG A 85 -18.80 6.12 12.26
C ARG A 85 -18.72 7.64 12.35
N ASP A 86 -18.59 8.19 13.54
CA ASP A 86 -18.53 9.65 13.72
C ASP A 86 -17.28 10.26 13.04
N GLN A 87 -16.17 9.53 13.00
CA GLN A 87 -14.97 9.93 12.24
C GLN A 87 -15.19 9.88 10.72
N ILE A 88 -15.91 8.89 10.22
CA ILE A 88 -16.31 8.81 8.80
C ILE A 88 -17.21 10.00 8.45
N GLU A 89 -18.20 10.32 9.27
CA GLU A 89 -19.07 11.49 9.07
C GLU A 89 -18.27 12.81 9.08
N GLN A 90 -17.30 12.95 9.99
CA GLN A 90 -16.39 14.09 9.98
C GLN A 90 -15.56 14.17 8.69
N ALA A 91 -15.02 13.05 8.21
CA ALA A 91 -14.29 13.00 6.96
C ALA A 91 -15.16 13.44 5.76
N ILE A 92 -16.40 12.98 5.69
CA ILE A 92 -17.37 13.40 4.66
C ILE A 92 -17.60 14.91 4.75
N ASN A 93 -17.84 15.46 5.95
CA ASN A 93 -18.05 16.89 6.16
C ASN A 93 -16.82 17.75 5.83
N LEU A 94 -15.61 17.18 5.93
CA LEU A 94 -14.36 17.81 5.50
C LEU A 94 -14.17 17.82 3.98
N GLY A 95 -15.11 17.25 3.21
CA GLY A 95 -15.09 17.22 1.75
C GLY A 95 -14.04 16.30 1.16
N VAL A 96 -13.63 15.25 1.88
CA VAL A 96 -12.69 14.27 1.32
C VAL A 96 -13.31 13.56 0.12
N GLN A 97 -12.47 13.21 -0.86
CA GLN A 97 -12.89 12.51 -2.07
C GLN A 97 -12.80 10.98 -1.93
N ALA A 98 -12.12 10.48 -0.90
CA ALA A 98 -12.03 9.06 -0.55
C ALA A 98 -11.82 8.86 0.96
N ILE A 99 -12.19 7.68 1.47
CA ILE A 99 -12.07 7.20 2.86
C ILE A 99 -11.49 5.79 2.87
#